data_AF-A0A6G1DUK8-F1
#
_entry.id   AF-A0A6G1DUK8-F1
#
_cell.length_a   1.000
_cell.length_b   1.000
_cell.length_c   1.000
_cell.angle_alpha   90.00
_cell.angle_beta   90.00
_cell.angle_gamma   90.00
#
_symmetry.space_group_name_H-M   'P 1'
#
loop_
_entity.id
_entity.type
_entity.pdbx_description
1 polymer ?
#
loop_
_entity_poly.entity_id
_entity_poly.type
_entity_poly.pdbx_seq_one_letter_code
_entity_poly.pdbx_strand_id
1 'polypeptide(L)'
;MDTLFFVVASDIISRLISFLVTKYKNPSTADKLERLQGMLLRARTIVEEAQGRQISNQGMLLQLRKLMVGMYQGYYILDTFQEPHTTSTRTHSTARQSRKQKKLQVAMEGMEATINDMKEFIVFLLDCPGLPRQPYNAHLFMEKCMFGRYEEKELIRDFLLQPCDSPLSVLPIIGPREVGKNTLIEHVYNEESVREHFSQIVRFKSDYLNNEENESFIKGRELVVSSVKSLVVVELVSDDINDEAWRRFCSSIDSGCSKMIVIGRVETISRLGTTQAIKLKRLRRHEFWYFFRTLAFGSANPEEHPELLRISRKIAHKSKVLS
;
A
#
# COMPACT_ATOMS: atom_id res chain seq x y z
N MET A 1 -61.29 -9.62 -39.29
CA MET A 1 -59.90 -10.16 -39.34
C MET A 1 -58.89 -9.12 -38.88
N ASP A 2 -59.18 -7.82 -39.02
CA ASP A 2 -58.23 -6.73 -38.77
C ASP A 2 -57.96 -6.42 -37.30
N THR A 3 -58.93 -6.68 -36.42
CA THR A 3 -58.80 -6.45 -34.97
C THR A 3 -57.82 -7.42 -34.30
N LEU A 4 -57.80 -8.69 -34.72
CA LEU A 4 -56.87 -9.69 -34.19
C LEU A 4 -55.42 -9.37 -34.60
N PHE A 5 -55.23 -8.88 -35.82
CA PHE A 5 -53.92 -8.50 -36.36
C PHE A 5 -53.34 -7.28 -35.62
N PHE A 6 -54.16 -6.28 -35.31
CA PHE A 6 -53.74 -5.11 -34.54
C PHE A 6 -53.31 -5.44 -33.11
N VAL A 7 -54.02 -6.37 -32.44
CA VAL A 7 -53.67 -6.80 -31.07
C VAL A 7 -52.31 -7.48 -31.05
N VAL A 8 -52.07 -8.43 -31.97
CA VAL A 8 -50.79 -9.15 -32.08
C VAL A 8 -49.66 -8.20 -32.44
N ALA A 9 -49.88 -7.27 -33.38
CA ALA A 9 -48.90 -6.26 -33.74
C ALA A 9 -48.54 -5.35 -32.54
N SER A 10 -49.53 -4.93 -31.76
CA SER A 10 -49.31 -4.07 -30.59
C SER A 10 -48.50 -4.74 -29.48
N ASP A 11 -48.68 -6.05 -29.25
CA ASP A 11 -47.92 -6.81 -28.26
C ASP A 11 -46.46 -6.99 -28.72
N ILE A 12 -46.23 -7.30 -30.01
CA ILE A 12 -44.89 -7.42 -30.58
C ILE A 12 -44.14 -6.08 -30.50
N ILE A 13 -44.80 -4.97 -30.86
CA ILE A 13 -44.24 -3.62 -30.76
C ILE A 13 -43.92 -3.27 -29.30
N SER A 14 -44.82 -3.59 -28.36
CA SER A 14 -44.59 -3.35 -26.94
C SER A 14 -43.40 -4.14 -26.41
N ARG A 15 -43.24 -5.41 -26.82
CA ARG A 15 -42.08 -6.24 -26.47
C ARG A 15 -40.78 -5.73 -27.08
N LEU A 16 -40.80 -5.25 -28.32
CA LEU A 16 -39.65 -4.65 -28.98
C LEU A 16 -39.24 -3.33 -28.30
N ILE A 17 -40.20 -2.47 -27.96
CA ILE A 17 -39.95 -1.25 -27.20
C ILE A 17 -39.40 -1.59 -25.82
N SER A 18 -39.98 -2.55 -25.11
CA SER A 18 -39.51 -2.98 -23.78
C SER A 18 -38.10 -3.58 -23.85
N PHE A 19 -37.80 -4.36 -24.89
CA PHE A 19 -36.46 -4.89 -25.17
C PHE A 19 -35.45 -3.79 -25.50
N LEU A 20 -35.82 -2.79 -26.30
CA LEU A 20 -34.96 -1.65 -26.60
C LEU A 20 -34.75 -0.77 -25.37
N VAL A 21 -35.80 -0.51 -24.58
CA VAL A 21 -35.71 0.24 -23.33
C VAL A 21 -34.81 -0.47 -22.34
N THR A 22 -34.90 -1.79 -22.18
CA THR A 22 -34.00 -2.56 -21.31
C THR A 22 -32.57 -2.64 -21.84
N LYS A 23 -32.39 -2.82 -23.15
CA LYS A 23 -31.07 -2.89 -23.80
C LYS A 23 -30.31 -1.56 -23.82
N TYR A 24 -31.03 -0.43 -23.84
CA TYR A 24 -30.45 0.92 -23.90
C TYR A 24 -30.69 1.75 -22.64
N LYS A 25 -31.24 1.17 -21.55
CA LYS A 25 -31.31 1.86 -20.26
C LYS A 25 -29.88 2.05 -19.75
N ASN A 26 -29.34 3.24 -19.91
CA ASN A 26 -28.13 3.61 -19.21
C ASN A 26 -28.40 3.47 -17.71
N PRO A 27 -27.64 2.64 -16.98
CA PRO A 27 -27.86 2.46 -15.55
C PRO A 27 -27.78 3.82 -14.86
N SER A 28 -28.68 4.03 -13.90
CA SER A 28 -28.72 5.25 -13.12
C SER A 28 -27.37 5.49 -12.45
N THR A 29 -27.08 6.75 -12.10
CA THR A 29 -25.89 7.04 -11.29
C THR A 29 -25.96 6.29 -9.95
N ALA A 30 -27.16 6.06 -9.41
CA ALA A 30 -27.38 5.22 -8.22
C ALA A 30 -26.96 3.76 -8.47
N ASP A 31 -27.50 3.12 -9.51
CA ASP A 31 -27.17 1.74 -9.89
C ASP A 31 -25.66 1.55 -10.11
N LYS A 32 -25.01 2.55 -10.71
CA LYS A 32 -23.55 2.56 -10.92
C LYS A 32 -22.77 2.61 -9.61
N LEU A 33 -23.20 3.46 -8.67
CA LEU A 33 -22.58 3.56 -7.35
C LEU A 33 -22.77 2.28 -6.53
N GLU A 34 -23.97 1.70 -6.57
CA GLU A 34 -24.28 0.43 -5.89
C GLU A 34 -23.43 -0.72 -6.45
N ARG A 35 -23.30 -0.81 -7.79
CA ARG A 35 -22.42 -1.81 -8.42
C ARG A 35 -20.96 -1.61 -8.02
N LEU A 36 -20.47 -0.36 -7.97
CA LEU A 36 -19.12 -0.07 -7.50
C LEU A 36 -18.92 -0.46 -6.02
N GLN A 37 -19.90 -0.17 -5.15
CA GLN A 37 -19.88 -0.58 -3.75
C GLN A 37 -19.77 -2.10 -3.60
N GLY A 38 -20.58 -2.86 -4.36
CA GLY A 38 -20.52 -4.33 -4.35
C GLY A 38 -19.16 -4.87 -4.79
N MET A 39 -18.56 -4.29 -5.83
CA MET A 39 -17.21 -4.64 -6.27
C MET A 39 -16.15 -4.31 -5.21
N LEU A 40 -16.24 -3.15 -4.57
CA LEU A 40 -15.31 -2.74 -3.53
C LEU A 40 -15.39 -3.64 -2.29
N LEU A 41 -16.60 -4.08 -1.91
CA LEU A 41 -16.78 -5.04 -0.83
C LEU A 41 -16.04 -6.35 -1.14
N ARG A 42 -16.22 -6.91 -2.35
CA ARG A 42 -15.53 -8.13 -2.77
C ARG A 42 -14.01 -7.97 -2.75
N ALA A 43 -13.50 -6.85 -3.27
CA ALA A 43 -12.07 -6.59 -3.26
C ALA A 43 -11.51 -6.44 -1.86
N ARG A 44 -12.23 -5.75 -0.97
CA ARG A 44 -11.85 -5.65 0.44
C ARG A 44 -11.75 -7.02 1.09
N THR A 45 -12.73 -7.91 0.87
CA THR A 45 -12.68 -9.28 1.39
C THR A 45 -11.46 -10.04 0.89
N ILE A 46 -11.13 -9.93 -0.41
CA ILE A 46 -9.93 -10.58 -0.98
C ILE A 46 -8.66 -10.00 -0.36
N VAL A 47 -8.56 -8.68 -0.20
CA VAL A 47 -7.41 -8.00 0.41
C VAL A 47 -7.23 -8.42 1.87
N GLU A 48 -8.31 -8.43 2.66
CA GLU A 48 -8.28 -8.84 4.06
C GLU A 48 -7.84 -10.31 4.22
N GLU A 49 -8.33 -11.20 3.36
CA GLU A 49 -7.90 -12.61 3.37
C GLU A 49 -6.44 -12.75 2.95
N ALA A 50 -6.01 -12.00 1.92
CA ALA A 50 -4.63 -12.04 1.41
C ALA A 50 -3.62 -11.53 2.43
N GLN A 51 -3.94 -10.45 3.14
CA GLN A 51 -3.07 -9.89 4.18
C GLN A 51 -2.95 -10.79 5.42
N GLY A 52 -3.91 -11.71 5.62
CA GLY A 52 -3.85 -12.73 6.66
C GLY A 52 -3.00 -13.95 6.28
N ARG A 53 -2.29 -13.91 5.16
CA ARG A 53 -1.49 -15.03 4.62
C ARG A 53 -0.09 -14.58 4.24
N GLN A 54 0.83 -15.53 4.23
CA GLN A 54 2.20 -15.32 3.82
C GLN A 54 2.35 -15.56 2.31
N ILE A 55 2.35 -14.49 1.52
CA ILE A 55 2.45 -14.55 0.06
C ILE A 55 3.89 -14.30 -0.37
N SER A 56 4.62 -15.35 -0.76
CA SER A 56 5.99 -15.23 -1.28
C SER A 56 6.06 -15.03 -2.79
N ASN A 57 4.99 -15.36 -3.53
CA ASN A 57 4.97 -15.26 -4.98
C ASN A 57 4.87 -13.79 -5.43
N GLN A 58 5.93 -13.30 -6.09
CA GLN A 58 6.02 -11.91 -6.57
C GLN A 58 4.90 -11.51 -7.54
N GLY A 59 4.45 -12.43 -8.40
CA GLY A 59 3.31 -12.19 -9.29
C GLY A 59 2.00 -11.96 -8.52
N MET A 60 1.77 -12.74 -7.47
CA MET A 60 0.62 -12.57 -6.58
C MET A 60 0.71 -11.25 -5.79
N LEU A 61 1.89 -10.88 -5.30
CA LEU A 61 2.10 -9.59 -4.63
C LEU A 61 1.72 -8.41 -5.54
N LEU A 62 2.12 -8.48 -6.82
CA LEU A 62 1.76 -7.47 -7.82
C LEU A 62 0.25 -7.46 -8.14
N GLN A 63 -0.41 -8.62 -8.18
CA GLN A 63 -1.86 -8.71 -8.36
C GLN A 63 -2.60 -8.09 -7.16
N LEU A 64 -2.20 -8.43 -5.93
CA LEU A 64 -2.76 -7.86 -4.71
C LEU A 64 -2.59 -6.34 -4.68
N ARG A 65 -1.41 -5.83 -5.07
CA ARG A 65 -1.16 -4.39 -5.20
C ARG A 65 -2.09 -3.72 -6.19
N LYS A 66 -2.30 -4.30 -7.38
CA LYS A 66 -3.23 -3.76 -8.38
C LYS A 66 -4.65 -3.69 -7.84
N LEU A 67 -5.11 -4.76 -7.17
CA LEU A 67 -6.43 -4.82 -6.53
C LEU A 67 -6.59 -3.72 -5.46
N MET A 68 -5.61 -3.57 -4.57
CA MET A 68 -5.62 -2.53 -3.53
C MET A 68 -5.68 -1.13 -4.15
N VAL A 69 -4.88 -0.85 -5.19
CA VAL A 69 -4.91 0.46 -5.87
C VAL A 69 -6.27 0.74 -6.48
N GLY A 70 -6.88 -0.23 -7.17
CA GLY A 70 -8.24 -0.12 -7.72
C GLY A 70 -9.27 0.13 -6.62
N MET A 71 -9.16 -0.62 -5.52
CA MET A 71 -10.03 -0.49 -4.36
C MET A 71 -9.96 0.91 -3.74
N TYR A 72 -8.76 1.43 -3.47
CA TYR A 72 -8.59 2.77 -2.91
C TYR A 72 -9.14 3.86 -3.85
N GLN A 73 -8.96 3.70 -5.16
CA GLN A 73 -9.53 4.61 -6.15
C GLN A 73 -11.05 4.57 -6.14
N GLY A 74 -11.66 3.39 -6.10
CA GLY A 74 -13.11 3.26 -6.05
C GLY A 74 -13.71 3.87 -4.77
N TYR A 75 -13.13 3.60 -3.59
CA TYR A 75 -13.55 4.25 -2.35
C TYR A 75 -13.39 5.78 -2.41
N TYR A 76 -12.29 6.27 -2.95
CA TYR A 76 -12.10 7.70 -3.15
C TYR A 76 -13.17 8.30 -4.07
N ILE A 77 -13.59 7.60 -5.12
CA ILE A 77 -14.66 8.05 -6.00
C ILE A 77 -16.00 8.05 -5.27
N LEU A 78 -16.41 6.97 -4.61
CA LEU A 78 -17.66 6.91 -3.82
C LEU A 78 -17.77 8.11 -2.87
N ASP A 79 -16.69 8.34 -2.14
CA ASP A 79 -16.57 9.44 -1.20
C ASP A 79 -16.81 10.81 -1.86
N THR A 80 -16.33 11.05 -3.08
CA THR A 80 -16.55 12.32 -3.81
C THR A 80 -17.98 12.54 -4.32
N PHE A 81 -18.80 11.49 -4.37
CA PHE A 81 -20.22 11.57 -4.71
C PHE A 81 -21.10 11.82 -3.48
N GLN A 82 -20.63 11.44 -2.30
CA GLN A 82 -21.32 11.65 -1.03
C GLN A 82 -21.13 13.06 -0.42
N GLU A 83 -20.33 13.94 -1.03
CA GLU A 83 -20.14 15.30 -0.51
C GLU A 83 -21.43 16.14 -0.61
N PRO A 84 -21.94 16.69 0.51
CA PRO A 84 -22.99 17.69 0.44
C PRO A 84 -22.46 18.92 -0.29
N HIS A 85 -23.22 19.40 -1.27
CA HIS A 85 -22.90 20.62 -2.00
C HIS A 85 -22.93 21.82 -1.05
N THR A 86 -21.77 22.34 -0.64
CA THR A 86 -21.71 23.72 -0.12
C THR A 86 -21.97 24.66 -1.30
N THR A 87 -23.05 25.41 -1.16
CA THR A 87 -23.52 26.51 -2.00
C THR A 87 -22.39 27.34 -2.63
N SER A 88 -22.24 27.22 -3.96
CA SER A 88 -21.75 28.33 -4.78
C SER A 88 -22.09 28.15 -6.26
N THR A 89 -22.84 29.13 -6.75
CA THR A 89 -23.06 29.59 -8.13
C THR A 89 -23.58 28.60 -9.18
N ARG A 90 -24.86 28.82 -9.51
CA ARG A 90 -25.77 28.08 -10.41
C ARG A 90 -25.40 28.06 -11.91
N THR A 91 -24.17 28.37 -12.32
CA THR A 91 -23.85 28.57 -13.76
C THR A 91 -22.80 27.62 -14.37
N HIS A 92 -22.27 26.63 -13.63
CA HIS A 92 -21.29 25.65 -14.16
C HIS A 92 -21.66 24.15 -13.97
N SER A 93 -22.95 23.82 -13.81
CA SER A 93 -23.40 22.51 -13.29
C SER A 93 -23.23 21.31 -14.24
N THR A 94 -23.47 21.46 -15.55
CA THR A 94 -23.52 20.31 -16.49
C THR A 94 -22.15 19.71 -16.80
N ALA A 95 -21.14 20.55 -17.07
CA ALA A 95 -19.78 20.09 -17.36
C ALA A 95 -19.11 19.41 -16.15
N ARG A 96 -19.36 19.91 -14.94
CA ARG A 96 -18.84 19.32 -13.69
C ARG A 96 -19.48 17.98 -13.39
N GLN A 97 -20.79 17.85 -13.62
CA GLN A 97 -21.52 16.58 -13.45
C GLN A 97 -21.08 15.54 -14.50
N SER A 98 -20.92 15.93 -15.75
CA SER A 98 -20.39 15.06 -16.82
C SER A 98 -18.99 14.54 -16.48
N ARG A 99 -18.09 15.39 -15.97
CA ARG A 99 -16.75 14.96 -15.50
C ARG A 99 -16.81 13.98 -14.34
N LYS A 100 -17.71 14.20 -13.37
CA LYS A 100 -17.92 13.25 -12.25
C LYS A 100 -18.39 11.90 -12.76
N GLN A 101 -19.39 11.87 -13.66
CA GLN A 101 -19.89 10.62 -14.24
C GLN A 101 -18.83 9.87 -15.05
N LYS A 102 -18.00 10.59 -15.83
CA LYS A 102 -16.85 9.97 -16.52
C LYS A 102 -15.87 9.31 -15.54
N LYS A 103 -15.55 9.97 -14.42
CA LYS A 103 -14.68 9.40 -13.39
C LYS A 103 -15.27 8.16 -12.73
N LEU A 104 -16.58 8.17 -12.46
CA LEU A 104 -17.30 7.00 -11.93
C LEU A 104 -17.22 5.82 -12.90
N GLN A 105 -17.48 6.08 -14.19
CA GLN A 105 -17.42 5.04 -15.22
C GLN A 105 -16.03 4.41 -15.31
N VAL A 106 -14.97 5.24 -15.35
CA VAL A 106 -13.58 4.76 -15.39
C VAL A 106 -13.23 3.94 -14.14
N ALA A 107 -13.68 4.37 -12.96
CA ALA A 107 -13.44 3.63 -11.72
C ALA A 107 -14.18 2.28 -11.70
N MET A 108 -15.41 2.22 -12.24
CA MET A 108 -16.15 0.96 -12.36
C MET A 108 -15.46 -0.01 -13.31
N GLU A 109 -15.11 0.43 -14.51
CA GLU A 109 -14.44 -0.40 -15.51
C GLU A 109 -13.09 -0.91 -15.01
N GLY A 110 -12.30 -0.03 -14.39
CA GLY A 110 -11.02 -0.40 -13.79
C GLY A 110 -11.19 -1.42 -12.65
N MET A 111 -12.17 -1.20 -11.77
CA MET A 111 -12.43 -2.11 -10.65
C MET A 111 -12.92 -3.48 -11.13
N GLU A 112 -13.83 -3.49 -12.11
CA GLU A 112 -14.37 -4.71 -12.72
C GLU A 112 -13.26 -5.54 -13.36
N ALA A 113 -12.38 -4.90 -14.14
CA ALA A 113 -11.21 -5.56 -14.71
C ALA A 113 -10.33 -6.17 -13.61
N THR A 114 -9.97 -5.38 -12.58
CA THR A 114 -9.11 -5.89 -11.50
C THR A 114 -9.73 -7.06 -10.75
N ILE A 115 -11.04 -7.06 -10.48
CA ILE A 115 -11.71 -8.16 -9.77
C ILE A 115 -11.80 -9.42 -10.63
N ASN A 116 -12.06 -9.26 -11.92
CA ASN A 116 -12.13 -10.39 -12.83
C ASN A 116 -10.78 -11.12 -12.96
N ASP A 117 -9.68 -10.37 -12.85
CA ASP A 117 -8.31 -10.90 -12.87
C ASP A 117 -7.88 -11.60 -11.55
N MET A 118 -8.74 -11.62 -10.51
CA MET A 118 -8.39 -12.22 -9.21
C MET A 118 -8.74 -13.70 -9.08
N LYS A 119 -9.33 -14.35 -10.10
CA LYS A 119 -9.80 -15.74 -9.97
C LYS A 119 -8.67 -16.70 -9.65
N GLU A 120 -7.59 -16.66 -10.43
CA GLU A 120 -6.40 -17.49 -10.26
C GLU A 120 -5.66 -17.14 -8.96
N PHE A 121 -5.57 -15.85 -8.64
CA PHE A 121 -4.98 -15.40 -7.38
C PHE A 121 -5.69 -16.02 -6.17
N ILE A 122 -7.03 -16.04 -6.16
CA ILE A 122 -7.80 -16.62 -5.05
C ILE A 122 -7.49 -18.12 -4.91
N VAL A 123 -7.36 -18.84 -6.02
CA VAL A 123 -6.99 -20.26 -6.00
C VAL A 123 -5.61 -20.45 -5.37
N PHE A 124 -4.59 -19.73 -5.84
CA PHE A 124 -3.24 -19.83 -5.29
C PHE A 124 -3.13 -19.32 -3.84
N LEU A 125 -3.99 -18.37 -3.46
CA LEU A 125 -4.01 -17.83 -2.11
C LEU A 125 -4.39 -18.89 -1.08
N LEU A 126 -5.22 -19.87 -1.44
CA LEU A 126 -5.63 -20.95 -0.53
C LEU A 126 -4.44 -21.79 -0.04
N ASP A 127 -3.41 -21.95 -0.88
CA ASP A 127 -2.20 -22.70 -0.56
C ASP A 127 -1.17 -21.89 0.26
N CYS A 128 -1.39 -20.58 0.41
CA CYS A 128 -0.51 -19.72 1.20
C CYS A 128 -0.75 -19.93 2.71
N PRO A 129 0.31 -20.16 3.52
CA PRO A 129 0.18 -20.32 4.96
C PRO A 129 -0.52 -19.14 5.63
N GLY A 130 -1.40 -19.42 6.60
CA GLY A 130 -2.09 -18.39 7.37
C GLY A 130 -1.21 -17.80 8.46
N LEU A 131 -1.30 -16.50 8.67
CA LEU A 131 -0.67 -15.81 9.78
C LEU A 131 -1.57 -15.87 11.03
N PRO A 132 -1.01 -15.98 12.25
CA PRO A 132 -1.78 -16.04 13.48
C PRO A 132 -2.63 -14.77 13.66
N ARG A 133 -3.96 -14.93 13.67
CA ARG A 133 -4.93 -13.83 13.81
C ARG A 133 -5.12 -13.47 15.30
N GLN A 134 -5.10 -12.17 15.62
CA GLN A 134 -5.66 -11.63 16.87
C GLN A 134 -7.06 -11.04 16.59
N PRO A 135 -7.95 -10.96 17.59
CA PRO A 135 -9.33 -10.49 17.40
C PRO A 135 -9.39 -9.05 16.83
N TYR A 136 -10.39 -8.87 15.96
CA TYR A 136 -10.52 -7.82 14.96
C TYR A 136 -10.76 -6.42 15.55
N ASN A 137 -9.88 -5.47 15.22
CA ASN A 137 -10.20 -4.04 15.17
C ASN A 137 -9.40 -3.47 13.99
N ALA A 138 -10.05 -2.75 13.07
CA ALA A 138 -9.38 -2.14 11.92
C ALA A 138 -8.18 -1.25 12.34
N HIS A 139 -8.21 -0.70 13.56
CA HIS A 139 -7.09 -0.02 14.19
C HIS A 139 -5.92 -0.95 14.57
N LEU A 140 -6.21 -2.08 15.23
CA LEU A 140 -5.19 -3.08 15.62
C LEU A 140 -4.54 -3.73 14.39
N PHE A 141 -5.27 -3.81 13.27
CA PHE A 141 -4.75 -4.33 12.01
C PHE A 141 -3.70 -3.41 11.38
N MET A 142 -3.93 -2.09 11.42
CA MET A 142 -2.98 -1.08 10.92
C MET A 142 -1.73 -0.96 11.80
N GLU A 143 -1.82 -1.34 13.09
CA GLU A 143 -0.67 -1.40 14.00
C GLU A 143 0.25 -2.61 13.73
N LYS A 144 -0.26 -3.68 13.10
CA LYS A 144 0.53 -4.88 12.77
C LYS A 144 0.98 -4.95 11.31
N CYS A 145 0.24 -4.33 10.40
CA CYS A 145 0.52 -4.34 8.96
C CYS A 145 0.69 -2.91 8.44
N MET A 146 1.90 -2.58 7.97
CA MET A 146 2.18 -1.24 7.45
C MET A 146 1.38 -1.00 6.16
N PHE A 147 0.49 -0.01 6.20
CA PHE A 147 -0.40 0.29 5.08
C PHE A 147 0.35 0.60 3.78
N GLY A 148 -0.04 -0.07 2.70
CA GLY A 148 0.46 0.19 1.35
C GLY A 148 1.94 -0.16 1.14
N ARG A 149 2.56 -0.90 2.07
CA ARG A 149 3.98 -1.29 2.02
C ARG A 149 4.23 -2.79 2.03
N TYR A 150 3.21 -3.58 1.68
CA TYR A 150 3.29 -5.03 1.78
C TYR A 150 4.38 -5.61 0.87
N GLU A 151 4.45 -5.17 -0.39
CA GLU A 151 5.49 -5.60 -1.33
C GLU A 151 6.90 -5.25 -0.81
N GLU A 152 7.11 -4.00 -0.36
CA GLU A 152 8.41 -3.60 0.17
C GLU A 152 8.78 -4.34 1.46
N LYS A 153 7.80 -4.66 2.32
CA LYS A 153 8.01 -5.44 3.54
C LYS A 153 8.47 -6.86 3.21
N GLU A 154 7.77 -7.55 2.31
CA GLU A 154 8.13 -8.91 1.89
C GLU A 154 9.51 -8.95 1.22
N LEU A 155 9.86 -7.95 0.39
CA LEU A 155 11.19 -7.85 -0.22
C LEU A 155 12.32 -7.72 0.83
N ILE A 156 12.10 -6.92 1.89
CA ILE A 156 13.08 -6.79 2.98
C ILE A 156 13.16 -8.12 3.75
N ARG A 157 12.01 -8.72 4.07
CA ARG A 157 11.92 -10.00 4.76
C ARG A 157 12.67 -11.10 4.01
N ASP A 158 12.42 -11.25 2.71
CA ASP A 158 13.10 -12.23 1.85
C ASP A 158 14.61 -11.99 1.83
N PHE A 159 15.05 -10.73 1.67
CA PHE A 159 16.46 -10.37 1.73
C PHE A 159 17.11 -10.77 3.08
N LEU A 160 16.42 -10.54 4.18
CA LEU A 160 16.91 -10.82 5.53
C LEU A 160 17.02 -12.32 5.82
N LEU A 161 16.07 -13.12 5.35
CA LEU A 161 16.01 -14.55 5.61
C LEU A 161 16.78 -15.40 4.58
N GLN A 162 17.11 -14.84 3.43
CA GLN A 162 17.94 -15.51 2.43
C GLN A 162 19.33 -15.82 3.02
N PRO A 163 19.89 -17.02 2.77
CA PRO A 163 21.27 -17.34 3.13
C PRO A 163 22.25 -16.27 2.65
N CYS A 164 23.31 -16.04 3.42
CA CYS A 164 24.35 -15.10 3.01
C CYS A 164 25.30 -15.81 2.05
N ASP A 165 25.31 -15.34 0.80
CA ASP A 165 26.28 -15.77 -0.23
C ASP A 165 27.60 -14.97 -0.15
N SER A 166 27.66 -13.99 0.74
CA SER A 166 28.75 -13.04 0.94
C SER A 166 28.95 -12.74 2.43
N PRO A 167 30.15 -12.33 2.87
CA PRO A 167 30.40 -11.96 4.26
C PRO A 167 29.44 -10.89 4.79
N LEU A 168 29.08 -9.92 3.94
CA LEU A 168 28.14 -8.85 4.26
C LEU A 168 27.21 -8.57 3.07
N SER A 169 25.90 -8.71 3.28
CA SER A 169 24.91 -8.27 2.30
C SER A 169 24.27 -6.97 2.77
N VAL A 170 24.22 -5.96 1.90
CA VAL A 170 23.72 -4.61 2.22
C VAL A 170 22.53 -4.25 1.34
N LEU A 171 21.37 -3.99 1.96
CA LEU A 171 20.14 -3.55 1.30
C LEU A 171 19.89 -2.04 1.53
N PRO A 172 19.94 -1.21 0.48
CA PRO A 172 19.56 0.19 0.58
C PRO A 172 18.03 0.37 0.57
N ILE A 173 17.52 1.20 1.48
CA ILE A 173 16.14 1.68 1.50
C ILE A 173 16.14 3.20 1.34
N ILE A 174 15.62 3.66 0.20
CA ILE A 174 15.70 5.05 -0.23
C ILE A 174 14.29 5.63 -0.32
N GLY A 175 14.13 6.87 0.13
CA GLY A 175 12.90 7.61 -0.12
C GLY A 175 12.84 8.95 0.61
N PRO A 176 11.82 9.77 0.33
CA PRO A 176 11.68 11.10 0.94
C PRO A 176 11.65 11.08 2.48
N ARG A 177 11.79 12.26 3.08
CA ARG A 177 11.56 12.44 4.53
C ARG A 177 10.12 11.99 4.87
N GLU A 178 9.95 11.38 6.05
CA GLU A 178 8.64 10.99 6.60
C GLU A 178 7.81 10.03 5.72
N VAL A 179 8.45 9.35 4.77
CA VAL A 179 7.77 8.34 3.92
C VAL A 179 7.53 6.99 4.63
N GLY A 180 8.02 6.86 5.87
CA GLY A 180 7.86 5.68 6.72
C GLY A 180 8.98 4.63 6.66
N LYS A 181 10.21 5.00 6.27
CA LYS A 181 11.33 4.04 6.16
C LYS A 181 11.63 3.30 7.48
N ASN A 182 11.79 4.03 8.57
CA ASN A 182 12.08 3.44 9.89
C ASN A 182 10.89 2.58 10.37
N THR A 183 9.67 3.07 10.19
CA THR A 183 8.43 2.34 10.52
C THR A 183 8.33 1.02 9.74
N LEU A 184 8.73 1.00 8.46
CA LEU A 184 8.76 -0.22 7.65
C LEU A 184 9.73 -1.26 8.23
N ILE A 185 10.93 -0.84 8.61
CA ILE A 185 11.95 -1.73 9.18
C ILE A 185 11.49 -2.24 10.55
N GLU A 186 10.85 -1.40 11.36
CA GLU A 186 10.23 -1.84 12.62
C GLU A 186 9.16 -2.92 12.40
N HIS A 187 8.35 -2.79 11.34
CA HIS A 187 7.35 -3.80 11.01
C HIS A 187 7.94 -5.12 10.51
N VAL A 188 9.04 -5.06 9.75
CA VAL A 188 9.77 -6.27 9.34
C VAL A 188 10.40 -6.94 10.55
N TYR A 189 10.98 -6.15 11.46
CA TYR A 189 11.56 -6.68 12.69
C TYR A 189 10.51 -7.37 13.58
N ASN A 190 9.29 -6.86 13.63
CA ASN A 190 8.25 -7.47 14.46
C ASN A 190 7.76 -8.84 13.94
N GLU A 191 8.22 -9.29 12.77
CA GLU A 191 7.93 -10.64 12.30
C GLU A 191 8.69 -11.71 13.08
N GLU A 192 7.97 -12.73 13.51
CA GLU A 192 8.51 -13.87 14.26
C GLU A 192 9.73 -14.49 13.55
N SER A 193 9.60 -14.80 12.25
CA SER A 193 10.71 -15.38 11.47
C SER A 193 11.98 -14.52 11.45
N VAL A 194 11.86 -13.19 11.49
CA VAL A 194 13.01 -12.27 11.53
C VAL A 194 13.58 -12.19 12.96
N ARG A 195 12.72 -12.13 13.97
CA ARG A 195 13.14 -12.11 15.40
C ARG A 195 13.86 -13.37 15.82
N GLU A 196 13.45 -14.52 15.29
CA GLU A 196 14.11 -15.80 15.54
C GLU A 196 15.43 -15.93 14.77
N HIS A 197 15.55 -15.27 13.61
CA HIS A 197 16.75 -15.33 12.78
C HIS A 197 17.90 -14.48 13.31
N PHE A 198 17.61 -13.30 13.86
CA PHE A 198 18.62 -12.37 14.37
C PHE A 198 18.52 -12.23 15.88
N SER A 199 19.58 -12.62 16.60
CA SER A 199 19.60 -12.51 18.06
C SER A 199 19.98 -11.10 18.53
N GLN A 200 20.55 -10.28 17.64
CA GLN A 200 20.92 -8.90 17.94
C GLN A 200 20.64 -7.97 16.77
N ILE A 201 20.12 -6.78 17.10
CA ILE A 201 19.96 -5.68 16.14
C ILE A 201 20.74 -4.48 16.62
N VAL A 202 21.62 -3.99 15.76
CA VAL A 202 22.46 -2.83 16.05
C VAL A 202 22.03 -1.69 15.15
N ARG A 203 21.70 -0.54 15.76
CA ARG A 203 21.35 0.68 15.04
C ARG A 203 22.48 1.70 15.10
N PHE A 204 22.79 2.28 13.95
CA PHE A 204 23.75 3.38 13.78
C PHE A 204 23.10 4.57 13.11
N LYS A 205 23.63 5.76 13.41
CA LYS A 205 23.35 6.98 12.65
C LYS A 205 24.63 7.45 11.95
N SER A 206 24.51 8.00 10.75
CA SER A 206 25.65 8.43 9.93
C SER A 206 26.58 9.43 10.60
N ASP A 207 26.11 10.21 11.58
CA ASP A 207 26.93 11.18 12.30
C ASP A 207 28.16 10.51 12.95
N TYR A 208 28.14 9.18 13.11
CA TYR A 208 29.27 8.40 13.62
C TYR A 208 30.31 7.99 12.56
N LEU A 209 29.97 8.03 11.27
CA LEU A 209 30.79 7.43 10.20
C LEU A 209 31.83 8.39 9.60
N ASN A 210 31.59 9.70 9.66
CA ASN A 210 32.44 10.71 9.03
C ASN A 210 33.52 11.29 9.97
N ASN A 211 33.50 10.96 11.26
CA ASN A 211 34.45 11.49 12.25
C ASN A 211 35.50 10.44 12.59
N GLU A 212 36.78 10.73 12.34
CA GLU A 212 37.90 9.80 12.60
C GLU A 212 38.07 9.48 14.11
N GLU A 213 37.63 10.37 15.01
CA GLU A 213 37.65 10.15 16.47
C GLU A 213 36.67 9.05 16.95
N ASN A 214 35.67 8.70 16.12
CA ASN A 214 34.71 7.64 16.42
C ASN A 214 35.26 6.23 16.13
N GLU A 215 36.50 6.10 15.65
CA GLU A 215 37.18 4.80 15.58
C GLU A 215 37.15 4.08 16.94
N SER A 216 37.31 4.82 18.03
CA SER A 216 37.23 4.29 19.40
C SER A 216 35.82 3.86 19.79
N PHE A 217 34.77 4.51 19.26
CA PHE A 217 33.36 4.16 19.47
C PHE A 217 32.95 2.92 18.67
N ILE A 218 33.49 2.76 17.46
CA ILE A 218 33.24 1.60 16.58
C ILE A 218 34.08 0.40 17.00
N LYS A 219 35.33 0.59 17.45
CA LYS A 219 36.16 -0.48 18.05
C LYS A 219 35.75 -0.83 19.48
N GLY A 220 35.24 0.14 20.24
CA GLY A 220 34.91 0.01 21.67
C GLY A 220 33.56 -0.67 21.94
N ARG A 221 32.68 -0.75 20.93
CA ARG A 221 31.68 -1.81 20.90
C ARG A 221 32.34 -2.99 20.17
N GLU A 222 32.55 -4.12 20.84
CA GLU A 222 32.74 -5.42 20.19
C GLU A 222 31.53 -5.67 19.26
N LEU A 223 31.57 -5.15 18.03
CA LEU A 223 30.32 -4.79 17.35
C LEU A 223 29.59 -5.95 16.70
N VAL A 224 30.23 -7.11 16.61
CA VAL A 224 29.60 -8.41 16.37
C VAL A 224 30.57 -9.43 16.98
N VAL A 225 30.30 -9.94 18.18
CA VAL A 225 31.08 -11.07 18.72
C VAL A 225 30.72 -12.33 17.93
N SER A 226 31.77 -13.00 17.44
CA SER A 226 31.88 -14.00 16.35
C SER A 226 30.95 -15.23 16.28
N SER A 227 29.80 -15.28 16.97
CA SER A 227 28.92 -16.45 16.98
C SER A 227 27.41 -16.16 16.91
N VAL A 228 27.01 -14.89 16.79
CA VAL A 228 25.60 -14.49 16.81
C VAL A 228 25.18 -13.80 15.51
N LYS A 229 24.08 -14.27 14.89
CA LYS A 229 23.48 -13.62 13.71
C LYS A 229 22.96 -12.23 14.07
N SER A 230 23.60 -11.20 13.53
CA SER A 230 23.30 -9.80 13.81
C SER A 230 22.76 -9.07 12.59
N LEU A 231 21.75 -8.22 12.79
CA LEU A 231 21.24 -7.29 11.78
C LEU A 231 21.73 -5.87 12.09
N VAL A 232 22.44 -5.26 11.14
CA VAL A 232 22.91 -3.88 11.26
C VAL A 232 21.97 -2.95 10.51
N VAL A 233 21.48 -1.90 11.15
CA VAL A 233 20.65 -0.86 10.53
C VAL A 233 21.37 0.48 10.64
N VAL A 234 21.71 1.08 9.50
CA VAL A 234 22.42 2.36 9.43
C VAL A 234 21.46 3.42 8.87
N GLU A 235 21.15 4.43 9.67
CA GLU A 235 20.34 5.58 9.26
C GLU A 235 21.24 6.74 8.83
N LEU A 236 21.16 7.10 7.55
CA LEU A 236 21.95 8.19 6.99
C LEU A 236 21.24 9.52 7.23
N VAL A 237 21.85 10.34 8.08
CA VAL A 237 21.39 11.71 8.42
C VAL A 237 21.80 12.68 7.33
N SER A 238 23.05 12.55 6.86
CA SER A 238 23.59 13.27 5.71
C SER A 238 23.77 12.34 4.53
N ASP A 239 23.61 12.89 3.32
CA ASP A 239 23.62 12.17 2.06
C ASP A 239 25.04 12.13 1.41
N ASP A 240 26.07 12.62 2.11
CA ASP A 240 27.44 12.87 1.62
C ASP A 240 28.48 11.86 2.15
N ILE A 241 28.11 10.59 2.27
CA ILE A 241 29.02 9.57 2.80
C ILE A 241 30.14 9.28 1.79
N ASN A 242 31.37 9.41 2.28
CA ASN A 242 32.58 9.02 1.56
C ASN A 242 32.62 7.49 1.39
N ASP A 243 32.82 7.01 0.17
CA ASP A 243 32.92 5.58 -0.13
C ASP A 243 34.08 4.91 0.64
N GLU A 244 35.15 5.64 0.94
CA GLU A 244 36.26 5.11 1.73
C GLU A 244 35.86 4.92 3.20
N ALA A 245 35.17 5.90 3.79
CA ALA A 245 34.61 5.78 5.14
C ALA A 245 33.60 4.64 5.23
N TRP A 246 32.75 4.48 4.21
CA TRP A 246 31.81 3.37 4.09
C TRP A 246 32.53 2.01 4.06
N ARG A 247 33.55 1.86 3.21
CA ARG A 247 34.33 0.61 3.13
C ARG A 247 35.02 0.28 4.45
N ARG A 248 35.65 1.26 5.10
CA ARG A 248 36.27 1.07 6.42
C ARG A 248 35.25 0.61 7.46
N PHE A 249 34.06 1.22 7.48
CA PHE A 249 32.97 0.79 8.35
C PHE A 249 32.54 -0.65 8.07
N CYS A 250 32.32 -1.02 6.81
CA CYS A 250 31.98 -2.39 6.44
C CYS A 250 33.08 -3.39 6.85
N SER A 251 34.36 -3.03 6.71
CA SER A 251 35.49 -3.88 7.15
C SER A 251 35.61 -4.03 8.67
N SER A 252 35.01 -3.12 9.44
CA SER A 252 34.99 -3.20 10.92
C SER A 252 33.93 -4.17 11.46
N ILE A 253 33.00 -4.60 10.61
CA ILE A 253 31.97 -5.58 10.96
C ILE A 253 32.56 -6.98 10.78
N ASP A 254 32.51 -7.81 11.83
CA ASP A 254 33.12 -9.14 11.82
C ASP A 254 32.56 -10.03 10.70
N SER A 255 33.43 -10.92 10.23
CA SER A 255 33.33 -11.83 9.08
C SER A 255 32.24 -12.91 9.14
N GLY A 256 31.36 -12.87 10.15
CA GLY A 256 30.14 -13.69 10.17
C GLY A 256 29.12 -13.20 9.13
N CYS A 257 28.28 -14.11 8.62
CA CYS A 257 27.20 -13.81 7.69
C CYS A 257 26.23 -12.76 8.26
N SER A 258 26.48 -11.48 7.95
CA SER A 258 25.72 -10.36 8.49
C SER A 258 24.84 -9.74 7.40
N LYS A 259 23.61 -9.37 7.78
CA LYS A 259 22.71 -8.56 6.94
C LYS A 259 22.78 -7.13 7.42
N MET A 260 22.81 -6.20 6.47
CA MET A 260 22.79 -4.77 6.75
C MET A 260 21.70 -4.09 5.95
N ILE A 261 20.99 -3.16 6.60
CA ILE A 261 20.06 -2.24 5.97
C ILE A 261 20.61 -0.83 6.08
N VAL A 262 20.69 -0.12 4.96
CA VAL A 262 21.11 1.29 4.91
C VAL A 262 19.91 2.13 4.50
N ILE A 263 19.57 3.11 5.32
CA ILE A 263 18.41 3.97 5.13
C ILE A 263 18.87 5.35 4.72
N GLY A 264 18.31 5.92 3.66
CA GLY A 264 18.42 7.36 3.48
C GLY A 264 17.49 7.96 2.45
N ARG A 265 17.85 9.16 1.97
CA ARG A 265 16.92 10.06 1.29
C ARG A 265 17.15 10.15 -0.20
N VAL A 266 18.41 10.20 -0.61
CA VAL A 266 18.80 10.39 -2.02
C VAL A 266 19.15 9.07 -2.71
N GLU A 267 19.01 9.08 -4.03
CA GLU A 267 19.31 7.94 -4.88
C GLU A 267 20.78 7.51 -4.81
N THR A 268 21.71 8.44 -4.56
CA THR A 268 23.15 8.19 -4.48
C THR A 268 23.50 7.11 -3.44
N ILE A 269 22.69 6.95 -2.40
CA ILE A 269 22.87 5.92 -1.35
C ILE A 269 22.75 4.49 -1.89
N SER A 270 22.10 4.30 -3.05
CA SER A 270 22.01 2.99 -3.70
C SER A 270 23.39 2.37 -3.96
N ARG A 271 24.43 3.20 -4.19
CA ARG A 271 25.80 2.73 -4.44
C ARG A 271 26.44 2.03 -3.24
N LEU A 272 25.89 2.21 -2.03
CA LEU A 272 26.39 1.60 -0.80
C LEU A 272 25.87 0.16 -0.62
N GLY A 273 24.89 -0.25 -1.43
CA GLY A 273 24.27 -1.57 -1.39
C GLY A 273 25.02 -2.64 -2.18
N THR A 274 24.86 -3.89 -1.75
CA THR A 274 25.21 -5.06 -2.56
C THR A 274 24.01 -5.60 -3.34
N THR A 275 22.81 -5.09 -3.06
CA THR A 275 21.56 -5.45 -3.73
C THR A 275 20.84 -4.21 -4.27
N GLN A 276 19.82 -4.43 -5.10
CA GLN A 276 19.01 -3.35 -5.65
C GLN A 276 18.27 -2.59 -4.53
N ALA A 277 18.37 -1.26 -4.57
CA ALA A 277 17.71 -0.40 -3.58
C ALA A 277 16.18 -0.50 -3.64
N ILE A 278 15.53 -0.61 -2.48
CA ILE A 278 14.08 -0.49 -2.34
C ILE A 278 13.71 0.98 -2.25
N LYS A 279 12.83 1.44 -3.15
CA LYS A 279 12.46 2.85 -3.28
C LYS A 279 11.06 3.12 -2.73
N LEU A 280 10.98 3.74 -1.55
CA LEU A 280 9.72 4.17 -0.97
C LEU A 280 9.24 5.48 -1.57
N LYS A 281 8.09 5.44 -2.23
CA LYS A 281 7.38 6.60 -2.78
C LYS A 281 6.31 7.09 -1.82
N ARG A 282 5.99 8.39 -1.84
CA ARG A 282 4.82 8.92 -1.11
C ARG A 282 3.54 8.23 -1.57
N LEU A 283 2.60 8.03 -0.64
CA LEU A 283 1.28 7.50 -0.94
C LEU A 283 0.55 8.41 -1.92
N ARG A 284 -0.15 7.80 -2.87
CA ARG A 284 -1.04 8.50 -3.80
C ARG A 284 -2.21 9.11 -3.02
N ARG A 285 -2.94 10.03 -3.67
CA ARG A 285 -4.02 10.78 -2.99
C ARG A 285 -5.12 9.87 -2.44
N HIS A 286 -5.52 8.87 -3.23
CA HIS A 286 -6.56 7.91 -2.84
C HIS A 286 -6.06 6.94 -1.75
N GLU A 287 -4.82 6.46 -1.86
CA GLU A 287 -4.16 5.63 -0.85
C GLU A 287 -4.07 6.36 0.50
N PHE A 288 -3.53 7.59 0.50
CA PHE A 288 -3.40 8.39 1.70
C PHE A 288 -4.77 8.77 2.30
N TRP A 289 -5.75 9.10 1.46
CA TRP A 289 -7.11 9.37 1.94
C TRP A 289 -7.71 8.16 2.62
N TYR A 290 -7.57 6.97 2.02
CA TYR A 290 -8.05 5.74 2.63
C TYR A 290 -7.34 5.45 3.96
N PHE A 291 -6.01 5.54 3.99
CA PHE A 291 -5.21 5.41 5.21
C PHE A 291 -5.69 6.36 6.32
N PHE A 292 -5.77 7.65 6.02
CA PHE A 292 -6.18 8.67 6.98
C PHE A 292 -7.63 8.47 7.45
N ARG A 293 -8.54 8.12 6.54
CA ARG A 293 -9.94 7.82 6.85
C ARG A 293 -10.05 6.63 7.81
N THR A 294 -9.35 5.54 7.52
CA THR A 294 -9.34 4.35 8.39
C THR A 294 -8.80 4.68 9.78
N LEU A 295 -7.76 5.52 9.90
CA LEU A 295 -7.25 5.94 11.20
C LEU A 295 -8.20 6.89 11.95
N ALA A 296 -8.81 7.85 11.24
CA ALA A 296 -9.65 8.86 11.86
C ALA A 296 -11.00 8.31 12.35
N PHE A 297 -11.55 7.30 11.69
CA PHE A 297 -12.88 6.77 11.99
C PHE A 297 -12.87 5.34 12.51
N GLY A 298 -11.83 4.55 12.23
CA GLY A 298 -11.75 3.19 12.72
C GLY A 298 -12.83 2.27 12.19
N SER A 299 -13.53 1.64 13.12
CA SER A 299 -14.74 0.85 12.87
C SER A 299 -16.00 1.69 12.75
N ALA A 300 -15.98 2.99 13.11
CA ALA A 300 -17.15 3.84 12.99
C ALA A 300 -17.45 4.12 11.52
N ASN A 301 -18.73 4.15 11.16
CA ASN A 301 -19.15 4.48 9.81
C ASN A 301 -18.96 6.00 9.58
N PRO A 302 -18.07 6.43 8.66
CA PRO A 302 -17.83 7.85 8.43
C PRO A 302 -19.05 8.59 7.88
N GLU A 303 -20.02 7.86 7.31
CA GLU A 303 -21.29 8.42 6.82
C GLU A 303 -22.20 8.91 7.94
N GLU A 304 -22.08 8.35 9.15
CA GLU A 304 -22.81 8.79 10.35
C GLU A 304 -22.26 10.10 10.91
N HIS A 305 -21.09 10.55 10.43
CA HIS A 305 -20.38 11.73 10.93
C HIS A 305 -19.97 12.70 9.80
N PRO A 306 -20.93 13.31 9.07
CA PRO A 306 -20.66 14.08 7.86
C PRO A 306 -19.75 15.31 8.06
N GLU A 307 -19.86 16.01 9.20
CA GLU A 307 -18.99 17.15 9.48
C GLU A 307 -17.54 16.73 9.79
N LEU A 308 -17.35 15.64 10.54
CA LEU A 308 -16.02 15.08 10.76
C LEU A 308 -15.43 14.57 9.44
N LEU A 309 -16.22 13.92 8.59
CA LEU A 309 -15.77 13.47 7.27
C LEU A 309 -15.27 14.64 6.41
N ARG A 310 -15.99 15.76 6.43
CA ARG A 310 -15.61 17.00 5.73
C ARG A 310 -14.30 17.60 6.26
N ILE A 311 -14.14 17.68 7.59
CA ILE A 311 -12.91 18.19 8.23
C ILE A 311 -11.73 17.26 7.91
N SER A 312 -11.91 15.96 8.08
CA SER A 312 -10.92 14.92 7.78
C SER A 312 -10.40 15.01 6.35
N ARG A 313 -11.26 15.27 5.36
CA ARG A 313 -10.82 15.49 3.97
C ARG A 313 -9.97 16.72 3.79
N LYS A 314 -10.32 17.83 4.45
CA LYS A 314 -9.53 19.07 4.39
C LYS A 314 -8.14 18.86 4.99
N ILE A 315 -8.06 18.15 6.11
CA ILE A 315 -6.79 17.77 6.74
C ILE A 315 -5.99 16.91 5.78
N ALA A 316 -6.56 15.82 5.28
CA ALA A 316 -5.86 14.90 4.38
C ALA A 316 -5.36 15.60 3.10
N HIS A 317 -6.11 16.57 2.58
CA HIS A 317 -5.68 17.34 1.42
C HIS A 317 -4.49 18.26 1.73
N LYS A 318 -4.48 18.91 2.89
CA LYS A 318 -3.38 19.79 3.34
C LYS A 318 -2.13 19.01 3.72
N SER A 319 -2.26 17.87 4.39
CA SER A 319 -1.10 17.05 4.81
C SER A 319 -0.28 16.54 3.63
N LYS A 320 -0.89 16.41 2.43
CA LYS A 320 -0.17 16.05 1.20
C LYS A 320 0.64 17.21 0.60
N VAL A 321 0.35 18.46 0.96
CA VAL A 321 1.10 19.64 0.51
C VAL A 321 2.35 19.86 1.37
N LEU A 322 2.38 19.30 2.58
CA LEU A 322 3.45 19.48 3.57
C LEU A 322 4.42 18.29 3.68
N SER A 323 4.11 17.15 3.04
CA SER A 323 4.91 15.91 3.11
C SER A 323 5.69 15.65 1.85
#